data_AF-A0A222P2L1-F1
#
_entry.id   AF-A0A222P2L1-F1
#
_cell.length_a   1.000
_cell.length_b   1.000
_cell.length_c   1.000
_cell.angle_alpha   90.00
_cell.angle_beta   90.00
_cell.angle_gamma   90.00
#
_symmetry.space_group_name_H-M   'P 1'
#
loop_
_entity.id
_entity.type
_entity.pdbx_description
1 polymer ?
#
loop_
_entity_poly.entity_id
_entity_poly.type
_entity_poly.pdbx_seq_one_letter_code
_entity_poly.pdbx_strand_id
1 'polypeptide(L)'
;MSKVNFSWVKNFNFLLETVIPFDWEQLNVGKKVSDFNKNLKFANNNKEIVKAQAKIIDCKLRQAFSKLFISDFSDPSGFAEIEKASFRVKNFLEVRNTLESYIKNNVEVHQKNDLQCMAFQRWIETADYLRKAQCYEGAFLIINALLQLDIKLKLTSHLPQSYQRKFANQIAMISPSNNFIKLRKEITQAKSATKFVPVFLRAKDITTLNYLLDQNMDNESKQANFKKKMAILVDIKREQKEKSPGLPDELEKIYQRAQAKYGSECNMAKKVGNNKINNSSNRPDVSAGKETMQYQVIKIKIKKSTRIYFYNELPAFWQKECRETVREEHIIAPQSTGLAR
;
A
#
# COMPACT_ATOMS: atom_id res chain seq x y z
N MET A 1 19.15 0.77 -26.68
CA MET A 1 18.69 0.49 -25.29
C MET A 1 18.04 1.75 -24.74
N SER A 2 16.72 1.77 -24.55
CA SER A 2 16.02 2.93 -23.96
C SER A 2 16.15 2.91 -22.43
N LYS A 3 16.74 3.96 -21.85
CA LYS A 3 16.75 4.17 -20.39
C LYS A 3 15.31 4.49 -19.95
N VAL A 4 14.66 3.55 -19.27
CA VAL A 4 13.37 3.81 -18.62
C VAL A 4 13.61 4.81 -17.49
N ASN A 5 13.10 6.03 -17.64
CA ASN A 5 13.27 7.10 -16.67
C ASN A 5 12.30 6.89 -15.48
N PHE A 6 12.84 6.47 -14.34
CA PHE A 6 12.12 6.32 -13.06
C PHE A 6 12.09 7.61 -12.23
N SER A 7 12.13 8.79 -12.85
CA SER A 7 12.13 10.09 -12.13
C SER A 7 10.99 10.23 -11.13
N TRP A 8 9.84 9.61 -11.39
CA TRP A 8 8.71 9.60 -10.46
C TRP A 8 8.93 8.75 -9.20
N VAL A 9 9.77 7.70 -9.25
CA VAL A 9 10.14 6.88 -8.08
C VAL A 9 11.04 7.70 -7.13
N LYS A 10 11.86 8.61 -7.67
CA LYS A 10 12.70 9.52 -6.86
C LYS A 10 11.91 10.55 -6.07
N ASN A 11 10.65 10.80 -6.43
CA ASN A 11 9.75 11.72 -5.72
C ASN A 11 8.96 11.04 -4.58
N PHE A 12 9.20 9.74 -4.32
CA PHE A 12 8.65 9.00 -3.18
C PHE A 12 9.60 8.98 -1.97
N ASN A 13 10.37 10.05 -1.74
CA ASN A 13 11.21 10.17 -0.55
C ASN A 13 10.41 10.20 0.77
N PHE A 14 9.08 10.40 0.74
CA PHE A 14 8.24 10.28 1.94
C PHE A 14 7.92 8.81 2.32
N LEU A 15 8.16 7.84 1.43
CA LEU A 15 8.11 6.40 1.75
C LEU A 15 9.48 5.87 2.23
N LEU A 16 10.49 6.73 2.23
CA LEU A 16 11.85 6.44 2.63
C LEU A 16 12.12 7.13 3.95
N GLU A 17 11.93 6.42 5.07
CA GLU A 17 12.91 6.46 6.14
C GLU A 17 12.93 5.18 6.98
N THR A 18 14.13 4.87 7.44
CA THR A 18 14.59 3.61 8.01
C THR A 18 13.81 3.20 9.26
N VAL A 19 13.27 1.98 9.25
CA VAL A 19 12.89 1.27 10.47
C VAL A 19 14.19 1.05 11.26
N ILE A 20 14.24 1.59 12.48
CA ILE A 20 15.27 1.36 13.49
C ILE A 20 15.57 -0.15 13.54
N PRO A 21 16.84 -0.60 13.54
CA PRO A 21 17.14 -2.00 13.72
C PRO A 21 16.69 -2.39 15.13
N PHE A 22 15.54 -3.05 15.22
CA PHE A 22 15.12 -3.69 16.45
C PHE A 22 15.86 -5.02 16.51
N ASP A 23 16.57 -5.23 17.61
CA ASP A 23 17.42 -6.39 17.82
C ASP A 23 16.54 -7.65 17.93
N TRP A 24 16.50 -8.43 16.85
CA TRP A 24 15.63 -9.60 16.69
C TRP A 24 16.14 -10.84 17.45
N GLU A 25 17.35 -10.79 18.03
CA GLU A 25 17.99 -11.97 18.63
C GLU A 25 17.40 -12.40 19.99
N GLN A 26 16.46 -11.67 20.58
CA GLN A 26 15.86 -12.02 21.88
C GLN A 26 14.45 -12.63 21.85
N LEU A 27 13.83 -12.81 20.67
CA LEU A 27 12.57 -13.56 20.55
C LEU A 27 12.79 -14.84 19.75
N ASN A 28 13.46 -15.77 20.41
CA ASN A 28 13.45 -17.19 20.08
C ASN A 28 12.00 -17.73 20.13
N VAL A 29 11.29 -17.62 19.00
CA VAL A 29 10.30 -18.62 18.58
C VAL A 29 10.96 -19.50 17.53
N GLY A 30 12.06 -20.13 17.95
CA GLY A 30 12.76 -21.15 17.17
C GLY A 30 11.88 -22.36 16.94
N LYS A 31 12.04 -22.97 15.76
CA LYS A 31 11.52 -24.25 15.26
C LYS A 31 10.29 -24.26 14.33
N LYS A 32 9.29 -23.37 14.42
CA LYS A 32 8.08 -23.53 13.58
C LYS A 32 8.08 -22.89 12.19
N VAL A 33 8.91 -21.90 11.91
CA VAL A 33 9.03 -21.33 10.55
C VAL A 33 9.89 -22.21 9.63
N SER A 34 10.89 -22.92 10.19
CA SER A 34 11.69 -23.90 9.44
C SER A 34 10.86 -25.12 8.99
N ASP A 35 9.85 -25.50 9.77
CA ASP A 35 8.97 -26.62 9.44
C ASP A 35 7.97 -26.26 8.32
N PHE A 36 7.63 -24.97 8.19
CA PHE A 36 6.76 -24.48 7.10
C PHE A 36 7.43 -24.58 5.73
N ASN A 37 8.75 -24.34 5.66
CA ASN A 37 9.54 -24.58 4.45
C ASN A 37 9.87 -26.06 4.24
N LYS A 38 9.99 -26.88 5.30
CA LYS A 38 10.21 -28.34 5.17
C LYS A 38 9.00 -29.09 4.61
N ASN A 39 7.77 -28.60 4.84
CA ASN A 39 6.56 -29.14 4.20
C ASN A 39 6.40 -28.68 2.74
N LEU A 40 7.21 -27.72 2.28
CA LEU A 40 7.36 -27.34 0.88
C LEU A 40 8.67 -27.92 0.30
N LYS A 41 8.79 -29.25 0.32
CA LYS A 41 9.87 -30.01 -0.37
C LYS A 41 9.79 -29.86 -1.91
N PHE A 42 9.93 -28.68 -2.52
CA PHE A 42 9.93 -28.62 -4.00
C PHE A 42 10.73 -27.46 -4.60
N ALA A 43 11.97 -27.75 -5.00
CA ALA A 43 12.64 -27.04 -6.10
C ALA A 43 11.91 -27.22 -7.46
N ASN A 44 10.89 -28.10 -7.53
CA ASN A 44 10.06 -28.37 -8.72
C ASN A 44 8.70 -27.64 -8.79
N ASN A 45 8.25 -26.85 -7.79
CA ASN A 45 6.85 -26.34 -7.78
C ASN A 45 6.64 -24.84 -7.50
N ASN A 46 7.58 -23.98 -7.92
CA ASN A 46 7.39 -22.52 -7.86
C ASN A 46 6.07 -22.04 -8.51
N LYS A 47 5.60 -22.73 -9.56
CA LYS A 47 4.32 -22.42 -10.23
C LYS A 47 3.10 -22.64 -9.32
N GLU A 48 3.08 -23.73 -8.54
CA GLU A 48 1.95 -24.01 -7.64
C GLU A 48 1.92 -23.05 -6.45
N ILE A 49 3.10 -22.64 -5.95
CA ILE A 49 3.19 -21.59 -4.93
C ILE A 49 2.61 -20.27 -5.47
N VAL A 50 3.03 -19.87 -6.67
CA VAL A 50 2.55 -18.65 -7.36
C VAL A 50 1.02 -18.70 -7.52
N LYS A 51 0.47 -19.82 -7.98
CA LYS A 51 -0.99 -20.00 -8.11
C LYS A 51 -1.71 -19.92 -6.75
N ALA A 52 -1.17 -20.57 -5.73
CA ALA A 52 -1.76 -20.55 -4.38
C ALA A 52 -1.76 -19.12 -3.79
N GLN A 53 -0.63 -18.41 -3.91
CA GLN A 53 -0.51 -17.01 -3.48
C GLN A 53 -1.50 -16.11 -4.24
N ALA A 54 -1.55 -16.23 -5.57
CA ALA A 54 -2.50 -15.50 -6.39
C ALA A 54 -3.95 -15.79 -5.98
N LYS A 55 -4.28 -17.06 -5.73
CA LYS A 55 -5.64 -17.46 -5.32
C LYS A 55 -6.02 -16.85 -3.96
N ILE A 56 -5.13 -16.84 -2.97
CA ILE A 56 -5.39 -16.18 -1.68
C ILE A 56 -5.69 -14.70 -1.89
N ILE A 57 -4.83 -13.99 -2.63
CA ILE A 57 -4.96 -12.56 -2.88
C ILE A 57 -6.29 -12.25 -3.59
N ASP A 58 -6.56 -12.92 -4.71
CA ASP A 58 -7.76 -12.68 -5.52
C ASP A 58 -9.04 -13.00 -4.75
N CYS A 59 -9.11 -14.18 -4.13
CA CYS A 59 -10.30 -14.60 -3.37
C CYS A 59 -10.59 -13.60 -2.25
N LYS A 60 -9.60 -13.26 -1.42
CA LYS A 60 -9.83 -12.42 -0.24
C LYS A 60 -10.18 -10.98 -0.59
N LEU A 61 -9.53 -10.41 -1.61
CA LEU A 61 -9.89 -9.08 -2.09
C LEU A 61 -11.30 -9.07 -2.67
N ARG A 62 -11.69 -10.07 -3.48
CA ARG A 62 -13.06 -10.15 -4.04
C ARG A 62 -14.12 -10.37 -2.97
N GLN A 63 -13.85 -11.23 -1.98
CA GLN A 63 -14.75 -11.46 -0.84
C GLN A 63 -14.96 -10.19 -0.01
N ALA A 64 -13.93 -9.38 0.16
CA ALA A 64 -14.05 -8.10 0.85
C ALA A 64 -14.76 -7.05 0.00
N PHE A 65 -14.44 -6.98 -1.30
CA PHE A 65 -15.03 -6.05 -2.25
C PHE A 65 -16.53 -6.29 -2.49
N SER A 66 -16.97 -7.55 -2.56
CA SER A 66 -18.39 -7.90 -2.73
C SER A 66 -19.26 -7.49 -1.55
N LYS A 67 -18.66 -7.25 -0.37
CA LYS A 67 -19.35 -6.77 0.83
C LYS A 67 -19.51 -5.26 0.87
N LEU A 68 -18.78 -4.50 0.06
CA LEU A 68 -18.89 -3.04 -0.02
C LEU A 68 -20.26 -2.62 -0.57
N PHE A 69 -20.77 -1.49 -0.13
CA PHE A 69 -22.00 -0.92 -0.66
C PHE A 69 -21.72 0.10 -1.77
N ILE A 70 -22.67 0.25 -2.68
CA ILE A 70 -22.60 1.29 -3.74
C ILE A 70 -22.57 2.70 -3.12
N SER A 71 -23.15 2.88 -1.93
CA SER A 71 -23.03 4.13 -1.16
C SER A 71 -21.58 4.43 -0.75
N ASP A 72 -20.78 3.41 -0.42
CA ASP A 72 -19.36 3.58 -0.08
C ASP A 72 -18.56 4.14 -1.27
N PHE A 73 -19.00 3.85 -2.51
CA PHE A 73 -18.39 4.41 -3.72
C PHE A 73 -18.99 5.76 -4.09
N SER A 74 -20.27 5.98 -3.83
CA SER A 74 -20.96 7.24 -4.15
C SER A 74 -20.40 8.40 -3.32
N ASP A 75 -20.01 8.12 -2.08
CA ASP A 75 -19.16 8.96 -1.22
C ASP A 75 -17.87 8.18 -0.87
N PRO A 76 -16.80 8.34 -1.67
CA PRO A 76 -15.56 7.59 -1.49
C PRO A 76 -14.68 8.12 -0.34
N SER A 77 -15.14 9.09 0.45
CA SER A 77 -14.34 9.69 1.53
C SER A 77 -13.82 8.67 2.54
N GLY A 78 -14.60 7.61 2.81
CA GLY A 78 -14.19 6.51 3.68
C GLY A 78 -12.97 5.70 3.20
N PHE A 79 -12.64 5.73 1.90
CA PHE A 79 -11.40 5.11 1.41
C PHE A 79 -10.16 5.98 1.66
N ALA A 80 -10.36 7.28 1.87
CA ALA A 80 -9.33 8.28 2.08
C ALA A 80 -9.15 8.71 3.55
N GLU A 81 -10.19 8.51 4.36
CA GLU A 81 -10.24 8.88 5.78
C GLU A 81 -10.92 7.76 6.56
N ILE A 82 -10.18 7.10 7.46
CA ILE A 82 -10.65 5.88 8.15
C ILE A 82 -11.79 6.20 9.15
N GLU A 83 -11.95 7.47 9.54
CA GLU A 83 -12.96 8.02 10.46
C GLU A 83 -14.31 7.99 9.77
N LYS A 84 -14.30 8.34 8.48
CA LYS A 84 -15.46 8.37 7.58
C LYS A 84 -15.75 7.01 6.99
N ALA A 85 -14.83 6.04 7.15
CA ALA A 85 -14.99 4.71 6.61
C ALA A 85 -16.15 3.96 7.29
N SER A 86 -17.06 3.44 6.46
CA SER A 86 -18.04 2.46 6.92
C SER A 86 -17.34 1.20 7.43
N PHE A 87 -18.03 0.40 8.25
CA PHE A 87 -17.49 -0.89 8.72
C PHE A 87 -17.02 -1.79 7.56
N ARG A 88 -17.70 -1.73 6.40
CA ARG A 88 -17.34 -2.52 5.22
C ARG A 88 -16.06 -2.02 4.56
N VAL A 89 -15.90 -0.70 4.45
CA VAL A 89 -14.66 -0.09 3.95
C VAL A 89 -13.50 -0.39 4.89
N LYS A 90 -13.69 -0.28 6.21
CA LYS A 90 -12.69 -0.67 7.21
C LYS A 90 -12.25 -2.13 7.03
N ASN A 91 -13.21 -3.06 6.92
CA ASN A 91 -12.91 -4.47 6.67
C ASN A 91 -12.16 -4.68 5.34
N PHE A 92 -12.54 -3.98 4.26
CA PHE A 92 -11.83 -4.07 2.98
C PHE A 92 -10.37 -3.61 3.11
N LEU A 93 -10.14 -2.48 3.77
CA LEU A 93 -8.80 -1.95 4.02
C LEU A 93 -7.99 -2.87 4.93
N GLU A 94 -8.59 -3.45 5.96
CA GLU A 94 -7.94 -4.43 6.84
C GLU A 94 -7.50 -5.68 6.08
N VAL A 95 -8.36 -6.23 5.22
CA VAL A 95 -8.02 -7.37 4.35
C VAL A 95 -6.85 -7.01 3.44
N ARG A 96 -6.89 -5.83 2.82
CA ARG A 96 -5.82 -5.33 1.95
C ARG A 96 -4.50 -5.19 2.72
N ASN A 97 -4.52 -4.61 3.91
CA ASN A 97 -3.34 -4.42 4.75
C ASN A 97 -2.78 -5.74 5.28
N THR A 98 -3.64 -6.69 5.63
CA THR A 98 -3.24 -8.06 5.99
C THR A 98 -2.48 -8.73 4.85
N LEU A 99 -2.99 -8.63 3.63
CA LEU A 99 -2.35 -9.19 2.44
C LEU A 99 -1.03 -8.47 2.10
N GLU A 100 -0.98 -7.14 2.26
CA GLU A 100 0.26 -6.36 2.12
C GLU A 100 1.33 -6.81 3.13
N SER A 101 0.95 -6.94 4.41
CA SER A 101 1.84 -7.46 5.46
C SER A 101 2.29 -8.89 5.15
N TYR A 102 1.38 -9.75 4.66
CA TYR A 102 1.72 -11.11 4.25
C TYR A 102 2.81 -11.15 3.16
N ILE A 103 2.72 -10.29 2.14
CA ILE A 103 3.73 -10.17 1.07
C ILE A 103 5.06 -9.72 1.64
N LYS A 104 5.07 -8.63 2.43
CA LYS A 104 6.28 -8.05 3.02
C LYS A 104 6.99 -9.03 3.94
N ASN A 105 6.24 -9.62 4.87
CA ASN A 105 6.74 -10.61 5.81
C ASN A 105 7.31 -11.85 5.11
N ASN A 106 6.74 -12.27 3.99
CA ASN A 106 7.25 -13.42 3.24
C ASN A 106 8.64 -13.17 2.64
N VAL A 107 8.99 -11.92 2.34
CA VAL A 107 10.33 -11.54 1.87
C VAL A 107 11.25 -11.25 3.05
N GLU A 108 10.81 -10.42 4.00
CA GLU A 108 11.65 -9.88 5.08
C GLU A 108 12.06 -10.91 6.14
N VAL A 109 11.30 -12.00 6.31
CA VAL A 109 11.63 -13.05 7.29
C VAL A 109 12.96 -13.77 7.00
N HIS A 110 13.44 -13.68 5.76
CA HIS A 110 14.69 -14.31 5.36
C HIS A 110 15.89 -13.44 5.73
N GLN A 111 16.82 -13.99 6.51
CA GLN A 111 18.08 -13.32 6.86
C GLN A 111 19.08 -13.29 5.69
N LYS A 112 19.05 -14.31 4.81
CA LYS A 112 19.96 -14.42 3.66
C LYS A 112 19.40 -13.69 2.45
N ASN A 113 20.22 -12.83 1.84
CA ASN A 113 19.84 -12.04 0.66
C ASN A 113 19.32 -12.92 -0.50
N ASP A 114 19.96 -14.06 -0.79
CA ASP A 114 19.53 -14.96 -1.86
C ASP A 114 18.09 -15.46 -1.66
N LEU A 115 17.72 -15.79 -0.41
CA LEU A 115 16.38 -16.24 -0.07
C LEU A 115 15.36 -15.10 -0.16
N GLN A 116 15.74 -13.87 0.21
CA GLN A 116 14.93 -12.67 0.00
C GLN A 116 14.69 -12.45 -1.50
N CYS A 117 15.74 -12.54 -2.33
CA CYS A 117 15.65 -12.42 -3.78
C CYS A 117 14.74 -13.50 -4.39
N MET A 118 14.85 -14.75 -3.97
CA MET A 118 13.95 -15.83 -4.42
C MET A 118 12.49 -15.59 -4.02
N ALA A 119 12.23 -15.11 -2.80
CA ALA A 119 10.89 -14.73 -2.37
C ALA A 119 10.33 -13.56 -3.20
N PHE A 120 11.16 -12.53 -3.42
CA PHE A 120 10.82 -11.37 -4.24
C PHE A 120 10.48 -11.77 -5.69
N GLN A 121 11.28 -12.65 -6.30
CA GLN A 121 11.01 -13.21 -7.64
C GLN A 121 9.67 -13.94 -7.71
N ARG A 122 9.33 -14.77 -6.72
CA ARG A 122 8.02 -15.44 -6.66
C ARG A 122 6.86 -14.45 -6.62
N TRP A 123 6.99 -13.35 -5.89
CA TRP A 123 5.97 -12.32 -5.87
C TRP A 123 5.87 -11.54 -7.18
N ILE A 124 6.98 -11.33 -7.91
CA ILE A 124 6.93 -10.79 -9.29
C ILE A 124 6.11 -11.74 -10.19
N GLU A 125 6.34 -13.05 -10.12
CA GLU A 125 5.55 -14.03 -10.90
C GLU A 125 4.08 -14.05 -10.47
N THR A 126 3.80 -13.91 -9.18
CA THR A 126 2.43 -13.84 -8.64
C THR A 126 1.68 -12.61 -9.13
N ALA A 127 2.34 -11.45 -9.17
CA ALA A 127 1.78 -10.25 -9.77
C ALA A 127 1.49 -10.42 -11.27
N ASP A 128 2.39 -11.08 -12.02
CA ASP A 128 2.15 -11.36 -13.45
C ASP A 128 1.00 -12.35 -13.66
N TYR A 129 0.90 -13.37 -12.79
CA TYR A 129 -0.19 -14.34 -12.82
C TYR A 129 -1.55 -13.66 -12.59
N LEU A 130 -1.66 -12.81 -11.55
CA LEU A 130 -2.88 -12.06 -11.25
C LEU A 130 -3.26 -11.09 -12.36
N ARG A 131 -2.28 -10.38 -12.94
CA ARG A 131 -2.49 -9.48 -14.07
C ARG A 131 -3.04 -10.22 -15.29
N LYS A 132 -2.46 -11.39 -15.64
CA LYS A 132 -2.96 -12.25 -16.72
C LYS A 132 -4.36 -12.80 -16.46
N ALA A 133 -4.67 -13.09 -15.20
CA ALA A 133 -6.01 -13.44 -14.74
C ALA A 133 -6.96 -12.23 -14.62
N GLN A 134 -6.50 -11.02 -15.00
CA GLN A 134 -7.26 -9.77 -14.95
C GLN A 134 -7.74 -9.39 -13.54
N CYS A 135 -7.04 -9.86 -12.50
CA CYS A 135 -7.14 -9.37 -11.14
C CYS A 135 -6.17 -8.19 -10.93
N TYR A 136 -6.57 -7.01 -11.40
CA TYR A 136 -5.70 -5.83 -11.38
C TYR A 136 -5.54 -5.25 -9.97
N GLU A 137 -6.55 -5.33 -9.10
CA GLU A 137 -6.43 -4.93 -7.69
C GLU A 137 -5.33 -5.74 -6.98
N GLY A 138 -5.32 -7.07 -7.16
CA GLY A 138 -4.31 -7.95 -6.57
C GLY A 138 -2.92 -7.74 -7.15
N ALA A 139 -2.81 -7.58 -8.48
CA ALA A 139 -1.53 -7.25 -9.12
C ALA A 139 -0.99 -5.90 -8.62
N PHE A 140 -1.84 -4.87 -8.54
CA PHE A 140 -1.46 -3.55 -8.04
C PHE A 140 -1.00 -3.59 -6.57
N LEU A 141 -1.69 -4.35 -5.72
CA LEU A 141 -1.29 -4.57 -4.32
C LEU A 141 0.13 -5.13 -4.22
N ILE A 142 0.42 -6.22 -4.94
CA ILE A 142 1.73 -6.88 -4.89
C ILE A 142 2.83 -5.97 -5.43
N ILE A 143 2.62 -5.34 -6.59
CA ILE A 143 3.66 -4.50 -7.20
C ILE A 143 4.01 -3.32 -6.28
N ASN A 144 3.03 -2.70 -5.61
CA ASN A 144 3.31 -1.66 -4.62
C ASN A 144 4.05 -2.18 -3.40
N ALA A 145 3.67 -3.35 -2.87
CA ALA A 145 4.38 -3.96 -1.75
C ALA A 145 5.85 -4.25 -2.11
N LEU A 146 6.10 -4.78 -3.31
CA LEU A 146 7.43 -5.05 -3.83
C LEU A 146 8.23 -3.77 -4.07
N LEU A 147 7.59 -2.71 -4.57
CA LEU A 147 8.26 -1.42 -4.74
C LEU A 147 8.75 -0.86 -3.39
N GLN A 148 7.93 -0.93 -2.35
CA GLN A 148 8.33 -0.50 -1.00
C GLN A 148 9.47 -1.37 -0.44
N LEU A 149 9.42 -2.69 -0.64
CA LEU A 149 10.50 -3.59 -0.24
C LEU A 149 11.80 -3.28 -0.99
N ASP A 150 11.73 -3.02 -2.29
CA ASP A 150 12.91 -2.73 -3.11
C ASP A 150 13.56 -1.38 -2.74
N ILE A 151 12.74 -0.39 -2.39
CA ILE A 151 13.19 0.88 -1.83
C ILE A 151 14.01 0.64 -0.54
N LYS A 152 13.55 -0.25 0.34
CA LYS A 152 14.20 -0.57 1.62
C LYS A 152 15.42 -1.49 1.48
N LEU A 153 15.30 -2.55 0.69
CA LEU A 153 16.23 -3.68 0.64
C LEU A 153 17.10 -3.73 -0.63
N LYS A 154 16.76 -2.94 -1.66
CA LYS A 154 17.45 -2.87 -2.96
C LYS A 154 17.60 -4.24 -3.65
N LEU A 155 16.58 -5.09 -3.54
CA LEU A 155 16.64 -6.47 -4.04
C LEU A 155 16.71 -6.55 -5.57
N THR A 156 16.11 -5.59 -6.30
CA THR A 156 16.06 -5.61 -7.77
C THR A 156 17.44 -5.68 -8.41
N SER A 157 18.45 -4.99 -7.87
CA SER A 157 19.82 -5.02 -8.43
C SER A 157 20.49 -6.39 -8.32
N HIS A 158 20.00 -7.26 -7.44
CA HIS A 158 20.53 -8.61 -7.22
C HIS A 158 19.77 -9.68 -8.02
N LEU A 159 18.69 -9.32 -8.72
CA LEU A 159 17.91 -10.27 -9.51
C LEU A 159 18.55 -10.53 -10.88
N PRO A 160 18.28 -11.68 -11.51
CA PRO A 160 18.58 -11.89 -12.92
C PRO A 160 17.92 -10.82 -13.82
N GLN A 161 18.58 -10.44 -14.91
CA GLN A 161 18.13 -9.36 -15.80
C GLN A 161 16.71 -9.59 -16.38
N SER A 162 16.28 -10.85 -16.54
CA SER A 162 14.91 -11.19 -16.95
C SER A 162 13.87 -10.73 -15.92
N TYR A 163 14.13 -10.93 -14.64
CA TYR A 163 13.27 -10.50 -13.53
C TYR A 163 13.32 -8.99 -13.32
N GLN A 164 14.50 -8.37 -13.44
CA GLN A 164 14.62 -6.90 -13.40
C GLN A 164 13.72 -6.24 -14.46
N ARG A 165 13.77 -6.74 -15.71
CA ARG A 165 12.91 -6.25 -16.80
C ARG A 165 11.43 -6.51 -16.53
N LYS A 166 11.09 -7.70 -16.03
CA LYS A 166 9.70 -8.04 -15.70
C LYS A 166 9.14 -7.11 -14.62
N PHE A 167 9.88 -6.86 -13.55
CA PHE A 167 9.47 -5.97 -12.47
C PHE A 167 9.39 -4.50 -12.94
N ALA A 168 10.37 -4.04 -13.72
CA ALA A 168 10.33 -2.70 -14.34
C ALA A 168 9.07 -2.50 -15.20
N ASN A 169 8.67 -3.50 -15.98
CA ASN A 169 7.46 -3.45 -16.78
C ASN A 169 6.19 -3.38 -15.91
N GLN A 170 6.14 -4.15 -14.82
CA GLN A 170 5.04 -4.12 -13.85
C GLN A 170 4.93 -2.76 -13.14
N ILE A 171 6.05 -2.19 -12.69
CA ILE A 171 6.11 -0.83 -12.13
C ILE A 171 5.61 0.20 -13.15
N ALA A 172 6.08 0.10 -14.40
CA ALA A 172 5.66 1.01 -15.45
C ALA A 172 4.16 0.91 -15.74
N MET A 173 3.56 -0.27 -15.63
CA MET A 173 2.12 -0.50 -15.84
C MET A 173 1.29 0.20 -14.76
N ILE A 174 1.69 0.11 -13.48
CA ILE A 174 0.98 0.77 -12.37
C ILE A 174 1.36 2.23 -12.14
N SER A 175 2.21 2.81 -13.00
CA SER A 175 2.68 4.19 -12.84
C SER A 175 1.51 5.18 -12.80
N PRO A 176 1.53 6.17 -11.88
CA PRO A 176 0.49 7.20 -11.80
C PRO A 176 0.54 8.20 -12.97
N SER A 177 1.58 8.18 -13.81
CA SER A 177 1.74 9.09 -14.94
C SER A 177 0.50 9.11 -15.83
N ASN A 178 0.05 10.32 -16.17
CA ASN A 178 -1.14 10.56 -17.00
C ASN A 178 -2.38 9.81 -16.48
N ASN A 179 -2.62 9.87 -15.16
CA ASN A 179 -3.76 9.22 -14.49
C ASN A 179 -3.81 7.71 -14.76
N PHE A 180 -2.68 7.02 -14.56
CA PHE A 180 -2.57 5.57 -14.74
C PHE A 180 -2.92 5.09 -16.16
N ILE A 181 -2.52 5.85 -17.19
CA ILE A 181 -2.93 5.59 -18.58
C ILE A 181 -2.62 4.17 -19.07
N LYS A 182 -1.49 3.58 -18.63
CA LYS A 182 -1.09 2.22 -19.05
C LYS A 182 -2.01 1.16 -18.44
N LEU A 183 -2.18 1.17 -17.13
CA LEU A 183 -3.13 0.31 -16.43
C LEU A 183 -4.56 0.47 -16.97
N ARG A 184 -5.01 1.70 -17.21
CA ARG A 184 -6.34 1.96 -17.80
C ARG A 184 -6.48 1.37 -19.20
N LYS A 185 -5.48 1.55 -20.08
CA LYS A 185 -5.49 0.94 -21.42
C LYS A 185 -5.62 -0.59 -21.33
N GLU A 186 -4.88 -1.22 -20.42
CA GLU A 186 -4.95 -2.67 -20.22
C GLU A 186 -6.33 -3.12 -19.71
N ILE A 187 -6.92 -2.42 -18.73
CA ILE A 187 -8.28 -2.69 -18.21
C ILE A 187 -9.36 -2.52 -19.28
N THR A 188 -9.21 -1.54 -20.18
CA THR A 188 -10.15 -1.31 -21.29
C THR A 188 -10.05 -2.39 -22.36
N GLN A 189 -8.84 -2.90 -22.62
CA GLN A 189 -8.61 -3.99 -23.57
C GLN A 189 -8.99 -5.37 -23.02
N ALA A 190 -9.15 -5.48 -21.69
CA ALA A 190 -9.55 -6.70 -21.01
C ALA A 190 -10.98 -7.12 -21.37
N LYS A 191 -11.12 -8.32 -21.94
CA LYS A 191 -12.40 -8.91 -22.36
C LYS A 191 -13.13 -9.71 -21.28
N SER A 192 -12.50 -10.03 -20.14
CA SER A 192 -13.16 -10.88 -19.14
C SER A 192 -14.29 -10.13 -18.43
N ALA A 193 -15.41 -10.81 -18.25
CA ALA A 193 -16.49 -10.38 -17.35
C ALA A 193 -16.02 -10.35 -15.88
N THR A 194 -15.05 -11.20 -15.52
CA THR A 194 -14.54 -11.34 -14.15
C THR A 194 -13.38 -10.40 -13.84
N LYS A 195 -13.06 -9.43 -14.70
CA LYS A 195 -11.95 -8.49 -14.42
C LYS A 195 -12.18 -7.76 -13.10
N PHE A 196 -11.14 -7.66 -12.29
CA PHE A 196 -11.18 -6.94 -11.02
C PHE A 196 -10.44 -5.61 -11.17
N VAL A 197 -11.19 -4.53 -11.30
CA VAL A 197 -10.63 -3.19 -11.44
C VAL A 197 -10.18 -2.69 -10.06
N PRO A 198 -9.02 -2.01 -9.97
CA PRO A 198 -8.56 -1.53 -8.68
C PRO A 198 -9.55 -0.57 -8.04
N VAL A 199 -9.87 -0.81 -6.76
CA VAL A 199 -10.85 -0.03 -5.99
C VAL A 199 -10.44 1.44 -5.93
N PHE A 200 -9.13 1.68 -5.88
CA PHE A 200 -8.60 3.05 -5.88
C PHE A 200 -8.82 3.85 -7.15
N LEU A 201 -8.82 3.21 -8.33
CA LEU A 201 -9.15 3.92 -9.56
C LEU A 201 -10.60 4.33 -9.55
N ARG A 202 -11.50 3.43 -9.13
CA ARG A 202 -12.95 3.69 -9.05
C ARG A 202 -13.27 4.83 -8.11
N ALA A 203 -12.77 4.76 -6.89
CA ALA A 203 -13.02 5.78 -5.88
C ALA A 203 -12.37 7.12 -6.25
N LYS A 204 -11.15 7.13 -6.82
CA LYS A 204 -10.54 8.34 -7.37
C LYS A 204 -11.40 8.99 -8.46
N ASP A 205 -11.90 8.20 -9.41
CA ASP A 205 -12.73 8.71 -10.50
C ASP A 205 -14.05 9.31 -9.99
N ILE A 206 -14.68 8.66 -9.00
CA ILE A 206 -15.91 9.18 -8.39
C ILE A 206 -15.63 10.44 -7.56
N THR A 207 -14.52 10.51 -6.82
CA THR A 207 -14.10 11.74 -6.11
C THR A 207 -13.98 12.91 -7.07
N THR A 208 -13.29 12.71 -8.21
CA THR A 208 -13.17 13.76 -9.24
C THR A 208 -14.53 14.18 -9.79
N LEU A 209 -15.42 13.22 -10.06
CA LEU A 209 -16.75 13.51 -10.60
C LEU A 209 -17.63 14.23 -9.58
N ASN A 210 -17.58 13.86 -8.30
CA ASN A 210 -18.28 14.57 -7.22
C ASN A 210 -17.82 16.02 -7.16
N TYR A 211 -16.51 16.26 -7.18
CA TYR A 211 -15.95 17.61 -7.20
C TYR A 211 -16.45 18.43 -8.38
N LEU A 212 -16.47 17.86 -9.60
CA LEU A 212 -16.96 18.56 -10.79
C LEU A 212 -18.47 18.84 -10.73
N LEU A 213 -19.26 17.97 -10.10
CA LEU A 213 -20.70 18.18 -9.94
C LEU A 213 -21.01 19.33 -8.96
N ASP A 214 -20.15 19.53 -7.96
CA ASP A 214 -20.25 20.60 -6.98
C ASP A 214 -19.80 21.97 -7.53
N GLN A 215 -19.09 21.99 -8.67
CA GLN A 215 -18.68 23.25 -9.30
C GLN A 215 -19.84 23.96 -10.00
N ASN A 216 -19.69 25.29 -10.16
CA ASN A 216 -20.57 26.13 -10.97
C ASN A 216 -20.36 25.88 -12.47
N MET A 217 -20.69 24.68 -12.92
CA MET A 217 -20.71 24.27 -14.32
C MET A 217 -22.12 24.40 -14.91
N ASP A 218 -22.20 24.52 -16.23
CA ASP A 218 -23.47 24.49 -16.96
C ASP A 218 -24.20 23.14 -16.79
N ASN A 219 -25.50 23.15 -17.04
CA ASN A 219 -26.35 21.98 -16.82
C ASN A 219 -25.99 20.79 -17.71
N GLU A 220 -25.53 21.02 -18.94
CA GLU A 220 -25.16 19.95 -19.87
C GLU A 220 -23.91 19.23 -19.38
N SER A 221 -22.89 19.97 -18.97
CA SER A 221 -21.67 19.40 -18.41
C SER A 221 -21.92 18.66 -17.09
N LYS A 222 -22.80 19.17 -16.23
CA LYS A 222 -23.24 18.47 -15.02
C LYS A 222 -23.95 17.15 -15.34
N GLN A 223 -24.86 17.15 -16.31
CA GLN A 223 -25.56 15.95 -16.75
C GLN A 223 -24.59 14.91 -17.32
N ALA A 224 -23.61 15.33 -18.12
CA ALA A 224 -22.59 14.44 -18.67
C ALA A 224 -21.72 13.79 -17.57
N ASN A 225 -21.30 14.56 -16.57
CA ASN A 225 -20.53 14.05 -15.43
C ASN A 225 -21.36 13.13 -14.54
N PHE A 226 -22.63 13.44 -14.32
CA PHE A 226 -23.55 12.57 -13.58
C PHE A 226 -23.73 11.22 -14.30
N LYS A 227 -23.91 11.23 -15.63
CA LYS A 227 -23.99 10.01 -16.45
C LYS A 227 -22.72 9.16 -16.33
N LYS A 228 -21.54 9.78 -16.37
CA LYS A 228 -20.25 9.09 -16.15
C LYS A 228 -20.18 8.46 -14.75
N LYS A 229 -20.58 9.19 -13.71
CA LYS A 229 -20.62 8.67 -12.32
C LYS A 229 -21.54 7.45 -12.23
N MET A 230 -22.76 7.56 -12.76
CA MET A 230 -23.72 6.44 -12.75
C MET A 230 -23.19 5.23 -13.50
N ALA A 231 -22.53 5.42 -14.65
CA ALA A 231 -21.91 4.32 -15.39
C ALA A 231 -20.86 3.57 -14.56
N ILE A 232 -20.01 4.29 -13.82
CA ILE A 232 -19.01 3.69 -12.92
C ILE A 232 -19.70 2.91 -11.78
N LEU A 233 -20.75 3.45 -11.17
CA LEU A 233 -21.47 2.76 -10.08
C LEU A 233 -22.19 1.50 -10.58
N VAL A 234 -22.76 1.52 -11.79
CA VAL A 234 -23.36 0.34 -12.43
C VAL A 234 -22.29 -0.72 -12.71
N ASP A 235 -21.11 -0.33 -13.20
CA ASP A 235 -20.00 -1.24 -13.40
C ASP A 235 -19.57 -1.94 -12.11
N ILE A 236 -19.40 -1.17 -11.03
CA ILE A 236 -19.04 -1.71 -9.71
C ILE A 236 -20.10 -2.70 -9.24
N LYS A 237 -21.38 -2.34 -9.33
CA LYS A 237 -22.48 -3.23 -8.93
C LYS A 237 -22.50 -4.53 -9.72
N ARG A 238 -22.17 -4.48 -11.02
CA ARG A 238 -22.04 -5.67 -11.86
C ARG A 238 -20.85 -6.52 -11.43
N GLU A 239 -19.69 -5.90 -11.23
CA GLU A 239 -18.46 -6.56 -10.78
C GLU A 239 -18.62 -7.24 -9.40
N GLN A 240 -19.40 -6.64 -8.49
CA GLN A 240 -19.71 -7.22 -7.17
C GLN A 240 -20.64 -8.44 -7.22
N LYS A 241 -21.43 -8.59 -8.30
CA LYS A 241 -22.31 -9.77 -8.49
C LYS A 241 -21.53 -11.00 -8.98
N GLU A 242 -20.33 -10.81 -9.50
CA GLU A 242 -19.48 -11.91 -9.93
C GLU A 242 -19.15 -12.80 -8.72
N LYS A 243 -19.39 -14.10 -8.87
CA LYS A 243 -19.20 -15.05 -7.76
C LYS A 243 -17.71 -15.11 -7.41
N SER A 244 -17.38 -14.75 -6.18
CA SER A 244 -16.00 -14.87 -5.70
C SER A 244 -15.58 -16.35 -5.73
N PRO A 245 -14.39 -16.68 -6.26
CA PRO A 245 -13.89 -18.04 -6.21
C PRO A 245 -13.76 -18.49 -4.74
N GLY A 246 -14.17 -19.74 -4.47
CA GLY A 246 -13.96 -20.35 -3.17
C GLY A 246 -12.47 -20.52 -2.88
N LEU A 247 -12.05 -20.17 -1.67
CA LEU A 247 -10.70 -20.43 -1.19
C LEU A 247 -10.68 -21.81 -0.51
N PRO A 248 -9.86 -22.77 -0.97
CA PRO A 248 -9.70 -24.07 -0.30
C PRO A 248 -9.26 -23.91 1.15
N ASP A 249 -9.66 -24.85 2.00
CA ASP A 249 -9.42 -24.80 3.45
C ASP A 249 -7.94 -24.67 3.82
N GLU A 250 -7.04 -25.29 3.06
CA GLU A 250 -5.60 -25.18 3.29
C GLU A 250 -5.09 -23.74 3.06
N LEU A 251 -5.60 -23.08 2.02
CA LEU A 251 -5.25 -21.69 1.69
C LEU A 251 -5.94 -20.71 2.64
N GLU A 252 -7.14 -21.03 3.10
CA GLU A 252 -7.84 -20.27 4.14
C GLU A 252 -7.02 -20.24 5.44
N LYS A 253 -6.50 -21.39 5.88
CA LYS A 253 -5.60 -21.48 7.05
C LYS A 253 -4.34 -20.62 6.89
N ILE A 254 -3.80 -20.51 5.68
CA ILE A 254 -2.64 -19.62 5.41
C ILE A 254 -3.04 -18.16 5.60
N TYR A 255 -4.17 -17.74 5.05
CA TYR A 255 -4.68 -16.39 5.22
C TYR A 255 -4.97 -16.05 6.69
N GLN A 256 -5.63 -16.94 7.44
CA GLN A 256 -5.91 -16.75 8.86
C GLN A 256 -4.64 -16.55 9.69
N ARG A 257 -3.56 -17.27 9.38
CA ARG A 257 -2.26 -17.04 10.04
C ARG A 257 -1.68 -15.68 9.70
N ALA A 258 -1.80 -15.23 8.45
CA ALA A 258 -1.38 -13.90 8.05
C ALA A 258 -2.18 -12.81 8.78
N GLN A 259 -3.50 -13.00 8.92
CA GLN A 259 -4.38 -12.10 9.65
C GLN A 259 -4.02 -12.04 11.15
N ALA A 260 -3.83 -13.20 11.80
CA ALA A 260 -3.42 -13.25 13.20
C ALA A 260 -2.07 -12.55 13.41
N LYS A 261 -1.11 -12.76 12.50
CA LYS A 261 0.19 -12.09 12.54
C LYS A 261 0.04 -10.57 12.41
N TYR A 262 -0.69 -10.09 11.40
CA TYR A 262 -0.94 -8.66 11.20
C TYR A 262 -1.62 -8.02 12.43
N GLY A 263 -2.65 -8.66 12.99
CA GLY A 263 -3.31 -8.19 14.20
C GLY A 263 -2.36 -8.07 15.40
N SER A 264 -1.43 -9.02 15.56
CA SER A 264 -0.40 -8.94 16.61
C SER A 264 0.57 -7.77 16.41
N GLU A 265 0.98 -7.49 15.17
CA GLU A 265 1.85 -6.36 14.81
C GLU A 265 1.17 -5.02 15.14
N CYS A 266 -0.10 -4.86 14.78
CA CYS A 266 -0.88 -3.66 15.08
C CYS A 266 -1.03 -3.42 16.60
N ASN A 267 -1.26 -4.48 17.37
CA ASN A 267 -1.41 -4.38 18.82
C ASN A 267 -0.10 -4.00 19.52
N MET A 268 1.04 -4.50 19.04
CA MET A 268 2.36 -4.12 19.55
C MET A 268 2.67 -2.64 19.26
N ALA A 269 2.38 -2.18 18.05
CA ALA A 269 2.57 -0.77 17.67
C ALA A 269 1.77 0.20 18.56
N LYS A 270 0.52 -0.15 18.91
CA LYS A 270 -0.33 0.64 19.81
C LYS A 270 0.23 0.71 21.24
N LYS A 271 0.76 -0.40 21.77
CA LYS A 271 1.36 -0.44 23.12
C LYS A 271 2.64 0.39 23.22
N VAL A 272 3.48 0.38 22.18
CA VAL A 272 4.71 1.19 22.14
C VAL A 272 4.39 2.69 22.03
N GLY A 273 3.33 3.06 21.30
CA GLY A 273 2.86 4.44 21.21
C GLY A 273 2.38 5.01 22.55
N ASN A 274 1.65 4.24 23.34
CA ASN A 274 1.13 4.69 24.63
C ASN A 274 2.22 4.81 25.72
N ASN A 275 3.28 4.01 25.66
CA ASN A 275 4.37 4.07 26.65
C ASN A 275 5.35 5.24 26.45
N LYS A 276 5.29 5.98 25.33
CA LYS A 276 6.11 7.18 25.09
C LYS A 276 5.48 8.49 25.56
N ILE A 277 4.25 8.45 26.08
CA ILE A 277 3.59 9.62 26.67
C ILE A 277 3.74 9.54 28.20
N ASN A 278 4.96 9.76 28.69
CA ASN A 278 5.20 10.15 30.07
C ASN A 278 6.48 11.00 30.14
N ASN A 279 6.28 12.30 30.40
CA ASN A 279 7.20 13.32 30.92
C ASN A 279 8.48 13.68 30.14
N SER A 280 8.46 14.85 29.48
CA SER A 280 9.21 16.01 29.99
C SER A 280 8.62 17.33 29.47
N SER A 281 8.30 18.21 30.41
CA SER A 281 7.84 19.58 30.23
C SER A 281 8.88 20.43 29.51
N ASN A 282 8.48 21.08 28.41
CA ASN A 282 8.81 22.45 28.01
C ASN A 282 8.14 22.72 26.65
N ARG A 283 6.88 23.21 26.66
CA ARG A 283 6.19 23.72 25.47
C ARG A 283 6.35 25.24 25.41
N PRO A 284 6.85 25.82 24.31
CA PRO A 284 6.51 27.19 23.95
C PRO A 284 5.07 27.21 23.43
N ASP A 285 4.27 28.14 23.94
CA ASP A 285 2.91 28.43 23.50
C ASP A 285 2.90 28.77 21.99
N VAL A 286 2.16 27.98 21.22
CA VAL A 286 1.71 28.35 19.87
C VAL A 286 0.23 27.99 19.79
N SER A 287 -0.61 28.99 19.56
CA SER A 287 -2.07 28.90 19.61
C SER A 287 -2.62 27.79 18.71
N ALA A 288 -3.36 26.86 19.31
CA ALA A 288 -3.94 25.70 18.67
C ALA A 288 -5.18 26.06 17.82
N GLY A 289 -5.07 25.89 16.49
CA GLY A 289 -6.21 25.46 15.69
C GLY A 289 -6.50 24.00 16.02
N LYS A 290 -7.78 23.65 16.16
CA LYS A 290 -8.31 22.35 16.62
C LYS A 290 -7.43 21.14 16.23
N GLU A 291 -6.86 20.48 17.23
CA GLU A 291 -6.17 19.20 17.11
C GLU A 291 -7.17 18.11 16.68
N THR A 292 -7.15 17.71 15.41
CA THR A 292 -7.65 16.39 15.00
C THR A 292 -6.48 15.41 15.10
N MET A 293 -6.42 14.68 16.22
CA MET A 293 -5.49 13.59 16.46
C MET A 293 -5.63 12.54 15.36
N GLN A 294 -4.63 12.42 14.47
CA GLN A 294 -4.41 11.16 13.74
C GLN A 294 -3.11 11.01 12.94
N TYR A 295 -2.19 11.96 13.08
CA TYR A 295 -0.89 11.83 12.46
C TYR A 295 0.09 11.30 13.50
N GLN A 296 0.80 10.22 13.17
CA GLN A 296 2.05 9.96 13.88
C GLN A 296 3.07 10.99 13.41
N VAL A 297 3.52 11.83 14.35
CA VAL A 297 4.51 12.87 14.09
C VAL A 297 5.89 12.25 14.20
N ILE A 298 6.60 12.15 13.07
CA ILE A 298 7.98 11.69 13.04
C ILE A 298 8.87 12.92 12.89
N LYS A 299 9.70 13.18 13.89
CA LYS A 299 10.69 14.26 13.86
C LYS A 299 12.06 13.67 13.55
N ILE A 300 12.62 14.04 12.42
CA ILE A 300 13.94 13.59 11.98
C ILE A 300 14.92 14.75 12.09
N LYS A 301 15.93 14.56 12.93
CA LYS A 301 16.94 15.59 13.21
C LYS A 301 18.13 15.37 12.28
N ILE A 302 18.32 16.29 11.35
CA ILE A 302 19.49 16.37 10.46
C ILE A 302 20.44 17.42 11.04
N LYS A 303 21.73 17.35 10.74
CA LYS A 303 22.80 18.21 11.30
C LYS A 303 22.48 19.73 11.37
N LYS A 304 21.56 20.26 10.55
CA LYS A 304 21.19 21.69 10.52
C LYS A 304 19.69 21.98 10.58
N SER A 305 18.83 20.97 10.66
CA SER A 305 17.38 21.16 10.66
C SER A 305 16.65 19.96 11.25
N THR A 306 15.45 20.22 11.78
CA THR A 306 14.51 19.16 12.16
C THR A 306 13.42 19.12 11.10
N ARG A 307 13.23 17.97 10.45
CA ARG A 307 12.10 17.74 9.54
C ARG A 307 10.98 17.05 10.32
N ILE A 308 9.76 17.54 10.15
CA ILE A 308 8.57 17.01 10.81
C ILE A 308 7.70 16.37 9.75
N TYR A 309 7.46 15.07 9.86
CA TYR A 309 6.62 14.30 8.96
C TYR A 309 5.34 13.88 9.66
N PHE A 310 4.24 13.93 8.92
CA PHE A 310 2.92 13.51 9.37
C PHE A 310 2.56 12.21 8.64
N TYR A 311 2.57 11.08 9.35
CA TYR A 311 2.25 9.76 8.79
C TYR A 311 0.79 9.38 9.06
N ASN A 312 0.12 8.77 8.07
CA ASN A 312 -1.25 8.26 8.15
C ASN A 312 -1.29 6.78 7.70
N GLU A 313 -2.18 5.97 8.27
CA GLU A 313 -2.33 4.52 8.03
C GLU A 313 -2.87 4.18 6.63
N LEU A 314 -3.35 5.18 5.88
CA LEU A 314 -3.85 5.00 4.51
C LEU A 314 -2.76 5.26 3.47
N PRO A 315 -2.67 4.43 2.41
CA PRO A 315 -1.74 4.67 1.32
C PRO A 315 -1.87 6.10 0.78
N ALA A 316 -0.74 6.80 0.61
CA ALA A 316 -0.71 8.20 0.22
C ALA A 316 -1.47 8.54 -1.07
N PHE A 317 -1.70 7.57 -1.95
CA PHE A 317 -2.49 7.76 -3.17
C PHE A 317 -3.98 8.04 -2.92
N TRP A 318 -4.48 7.82 -1.70
CA TRP A 318 -5.85 8.12 -1.28
C TRP A 318 -6.03 9.53 -0.71
N GLN A 319 -4.94 10.23 -0.41
CA GLN A 319 -5.02 11.52 0.27
C GLN A 319 -5.32 12.64 -0.73
N LYS A 320 -6.29 13.50 -0.39
CA LYS A 320 -6.77 14.61 -1.22
C LYS A 320 -5.69 15.69 -1.44
N GLU A 321 -4.76 15.82 -0.50
CA GLU A 321 -3.61 16.72 -0.54
C GLU A 321 -2.43 16.06 0.19
N CYS A 322 -1.34 15.72 -0.50
CA CYS A 322 -0.05 15.58 0.18
C CYS A 322 0.42 17.00 0.54
N ARG A 323 0.07 17.50 1.73
CA ARG A 323 0.68 18.72 2.27
C ARG A 323 2.02 18.37 2.91
N GLU A 324 3.07 18.41 2.11
CA GLU A 324 4.43 18.43 2.63
C GLU A 324 4.65 19.80 3.29
N THR A 325 4.38 19.90 4.58
CA THR A 325 4.63 21.14 5.33
C THR A 325 6.05 21.06 5.86
N VAL A 326 7.03 21.42 5.04
CA VAL A 326 8.42 21.52 5.48
C VAL A 326 8.54 22.79 6.34
N ARG A 327 8.48 22.62 7.67
CA ARG A 327 8.95 23.65 8.59
C ARG A 327 10.45 23.42 8.83
N GLU A 328 11.29 24.25 8.22
CA GLU A 328 12.70 24.31 8.57
C GLU A 328 12.87 25.15 9.84
N GLU A 329 13.03 24.47 10.98
CA GLU A 329 13.53 25.14 12.18
C GLU A 329 15.05 25.24 12.05
N HIS A 330 15.54 26.43 11.69
CA HIS A 330 16.97 26.72 11.72
C HIS A 330 17.45 26.74 13.17
N ILE A 331 18.38 25.84 13.48
CA ILE A 331 19.13 25.89 14.73
C ILE A 331 20.06 27.10 14.62
N ILE A 332 19.67 28.23 15.22
CA ILE A 332 20.57 29.37 15.40
C ILE A 332 21.66 28.89 16.37
N ALA A 333 22.86 28.65 15.84
CA ALA A 333 24.01 28.34 16.68
C ALA A 333 24.32 29.57 17.56
N PRO A 334 24.61 29.38 18.86
CA PRO A 334 25.04 30.50 19.70
C PRO A 334 26.32 31.08 19.10
N GLN A 335 26.29 32.37 18.76
CA GLN A 335 27.46 33.10 18.30
C GLN A 335 28.53 33.05 19.41
N SER A 336 29.67 32.42 19.13
CA SER A 336 30.83 32.49 19.99
C SER A 336 31.36 33.92 19.96
N THR A 337 31.06 34.71 20.99
CA THR A 337 31.77 35.96 21.25
C THR A 337 33.19 35.63 21.67
N GLY A 338 34.10 35.54 20.69
CA GLY A 338 35.53 35.56 20.92
C GLY A 338 35.95 36.98 21.31
N LEU A 339 36.11 37.21 22.62
CA LEU A 339 36.89 38.33 23.14
C LEU A 339 38.36 37.92 23.08
N ALA A 340 39.10 38.46 22.10
CA ALA A 340 40.56 38.48 22.12
C ALA A 340 41.03 39.80 22.75
N ARG A 341 41.99 39.68 23.68
CA ARG A 341 42.84 40.77 24.15
C ARG A 341 43.95 41.03 23.15
#